data_AF-A0A7C6HSA8-F1
#
_entry.id   AF-A0A7C6HSA8-F1
#
_cell.length_a   1.000
_cell.length_b   1.000
_cell.length_c   1.000
_cell.angle_alpha   90.00
_cell.angle_beta   90.00
_cell.angle_gamma   90.00
#
_symmetry.space_group_name_H-M   'P 1'
#
loop_
_entity.id
_entity.type
_entity.pdbx_description
1 polymer ?
#
loop_
_entity_poly.entity_id
_entity_poly.type
_entity_poly.pdbx_seq_one_letter_code
_entity_poly.pdbx_strand_id
1 'polypeptide(L)' 'MTMSSTTPQRTLLITVAHPDDETFECGALIANAAASGIRVIVCSASRGELGEDASGLYPTPAALGAA' A
#
# COMPACT_ATOMS: atom_id res chain seq x y z
N MET A 1 6.59 33.48 26.08
CA MET A 1 6.76 33.22 24.63
C MET A 1 7.32 31.81 24.50
N THR A 2 6.45 30.81 24.34
CA THR A 2 6.85 29.40 24.33
C THR A 2 7.22 29.03 22.89
N MET A 3 8.47 28.65 22.67
CA MET A 3 8.95 28.22 21.36
C MET A 3 8.39 26.84 21.04
N SER A 4 7.49 26.76 20.06
CA SER A 4 6.98 25.49 19.53
C SER A 4 8.05 24.87 18.63
N SER A 5 8.66 23.76 19.05
CA SER A 5 9.56 23.00 18.19
C SER A 5 8.74 22.16 17.21
N THR A 6 8.74 22.53 15.94
CA THR A 6 8.13 21.72 14.88
C THR A 6 9.03 20.52 14.63
N THR A 7 8.73 19.39 15.27
CA THR A 7 9.39 18.13 14.95
C THR A 7 8.99 17.76 13.52
N PRO A 8 9.94 17.45 12.61
CA PRO A 8 9.58 17.09 11.25
C PRO A 8 8.66 15.87 11.23
N GLN A 9 7.55 15.98 10.51
CA GLN A 9 6.57 14.91 10.40
C GLN A 9 7.20 13.75 9.63
N ARG A 10 7.31 12.59 10.29
CA ARG A 10 7.82 11.36 9.68
C ARG A 10 6.85 10.88 8.59
N THR A 11 7.40 10.32 7.51
CA THR A 11 6.63 9.72 6.41
C THR A 11 7.01 8.25 6.26
N LEU A 12 6.02 7.38 6.15
CA LEU A 12 6.15 5.97 5.79
C LEU A 12 5.67 5.79 4.35
N LEU A 13 6.56 5.32 3.47
CA LEU A 13 6.22 4.89 2.11
C LEU A 13 6.20 3.37 2.06
N ILE A 14 5.09 2.80 1.59
CA ILE A 14 4.95 1.38 1.33
C ILE A 14 4.79 1.18 -0.17
N THR A 15 5.67 0.37 -0.75
CA THR A 15 5.63 0.00 -2.15
C THR A 15 5.20 -1.46 -2.26
N VAL A 16 4.12 -1.71 -2.99
CA VAL A 16 3.55 -3.05 -3.19
C VAL A 16 3.36 -3.33 -4.69
N ALA A 17 3.15 -4.59 -5.06
CA ALA A 17 3.03 -4.97 -6.46
C ALA A 17 1.64 -4.64 -7.03
N HIS A 18 0.58 -5.00 -6.31
CA HIS A 18 -0.81 -4.86 -6.73
C HIS A 18 -1.63 -4.06 -5.71
N PRO A 19 -2.81 -3.55 -6.09
CA PRO A 19 -3.71 -2.90 -5.15
C PRO A 19 -4.41 -3.95 -4.29
N ASP A 20 -4.15 -3.99 -2.99
CA ASP A 20 -4.65 -4.90 -1.93
C ASP A 20 -3.52 -5.53 -1.09
N ASP A 21 -2.37 -5.77 -1.70
CA ASP A 21 -1.15 -6.28 -1.08
C ASP A 21 -0.80 -5.50 0.20
N GLU A 22 -0.99 -4.17 0.22
CA GLU A 22 -0.67 -3.33 1.37
C GLU A 22 -1.53 -3.69 2.59
N THR A 23 -2.74 -4.17 2.36
CA THR A 23 -3.67 -4.53 3.42
C THR A 23 -3.32 -5.90 4.00
N PHE A 24 -2.99 -6.87 3.14
CA PHE A 24 -2.62 -8.24 3.56
C PHE A 24 -1.27 -8.29 4.26
N GLU A 25 -0.25 -7.63 3.70
CA GLU A 25 1.12 -7.73 4.21
C GLU A 25 1.41 -6.68 5.28
N CYS A 26 0.89 -5.46 5.10
CA CYS A 26 1.30 -4.27 5.86
C CYS A 26 0.14 -3.61 6.64
N GLY A 27 -1.07 -4.15 6.63
CA GLY A 27 -2.26 -3.45 7.14
C GLY A 27 -2.15 -3.00 8.60
N ALA A 28 -1.65 -3.88 9.47
CA ALA A 28 -1.43 -3.54 10.89
C ALA A 28 -0.37 -2.44 11.08
N LEU A 29 0.69 -2.47 10.27
CA LEU A 29 1.75 -1.45 10.29
C LEU A 29 1.22 -0.08 9.84
N ILE A 30 0.43 -0.05 8.76
CA ILE A 30 -0.23 1.15 8.24
C ILE A 30 -1.14 1.76 9.30
N ALA A 31 -2.02 0.94 9.90
CA ALA A 31 -2.96 1.40 10.92
C ALA A 31 -2.24 1.99 12.13
N ASN A 32 -1.18 1.32 12.61
CA ASN A 32 -0.38 1.82 13.74
C ASN A 32 0.36 3.12 13.43
N ALA A 33 0.96 3.22 12.23
CA ALA A 33 1.67 4.42 11.80
C ALA A 33 0.71 5.64 11.68
N ALA A 34 -0.45 5.43 11.05
CA ALA A 34 -1.49 6.46 10.92
C ALA A 34 -2.00 6.91 12.30
N ALA A 35 -2.29 5.97 13.21
CA ALA A 35 -2.70 6.28 14.59
C ALA A 35 -1.64 7.06 15.38
N SER A 36 -0.36 6.89 15.01
CA SER A 36 0.78 7.63 15.60
C SER A 36 1.04 8.98 14.94
N GLY A 37 0.18 9.44 14.02
CA GLY A 37 0.33 10.72 13.33
C GLY A 37 1.42 10.74 12.25
N ILE A 38 1.91 9.57 11.82
CA ILE A 38 2.87 9.44 10.71
C ILE A 38 2.11 9.58 9.40
N ARG A 39 2.66 10.35 8.44
CA ARG A 39 2.10 10.40 7.08
C ARG A 39 2.36 9.06 6.38
N VAL A 40 1.32 8.35 6.00
CA VAL A 40 1.45 7.09 5.24
C VAL A 40 1.18 7.35 3.75
N ILE A 41 2.01 6.78 2.89
CA ILE A 41 1.83 6.75 1.44
C ILE A 41 1.91 5.29 1.00
N VAL A 42 0.94 4.83 0.21
CA VAL A 42 0.99 3.54 -0.48
C VAL A 42 1.22 3.81 -1.96
N CYS A 43 2.17 3.10 -2.55
CA CYS A 43 2.48 3.11 -3.96
C CYS A 43 2.35 1.68 -4.49
N SER A 44 1.33 1.43 -5.30
CA SER A 44 1.20 0.17 -6.01
C SER A 44 1.92 0.27 -7.36
N ALA A 45 2.70 -0.76 -7.70
CA ALA A 45 3.46 -0.81 -8.95
C ALA A 45 2.56 -1.00 -10.18
N SER A 46 1.36 -1.56 -10.00
CA SER A 46 0.37 -1.80 -11.05
C SER A 46 -1.02 -1.27 -10.64
N ARG A 47 -1.99 -1.31 -11.57
CA ARG A 47 -3.40 -1.00 -11.25
C ARG A 47 -4.24 -2.27 -11.07
N GLY A 48 -3.61 -3.45 -11.08
CA GLY A 48 -4.30 -4.74 -10.95
C GLY A 48 -5.11 -5.15 -12.18
N GLU A 49 -4.72 -4.71 -13.38
CA GLU A 49 -5.46 -4.97 -14.62
C GLU A 49 -5.64 -6.46 -14.96
N LEU A 50 -4.86 -7.34 -14.33
CA LEU A 50 -4.86 -8.80 -14.53
C LEU A 50 -5.36 -9.60 -13.30
N GLY A 51 -6.00 -8.95 -12.32
CA GLY A 51 -6.42 -9.60 -11.06
C GLY A 51 -7.54 -10.64 -11.24
N GLU A 52 -8.68 -10.24 -11.81
CA GLU A 52 -9.78 -11.12 -12.19
C GLU A 52 -10.07 -10.98 -13.68
N ASP A 53 -10.28 -12.10 -14.38
CA ASP A 53 -10.73 -12.03 -15.76
C ASP A 53 -12.25 -11.75 -15.83
N ALA A 54 -12.71 -11.20 -16.94
CA ALA A 54 -14.14 -10.89 -17.14
C ALA A 54 -15.05 -12.14 -17.16
N SER A 55 -14.47 -13.35 -17.13
CA SER A 55 -15.21 -14.60 -17.04
C SER A 55 -15.52 -15.01 -15.59
N GLY A 56 -14.96 -14.29 -14.60
CA GLY A 56 -15.08 -14.62 -13.19
C GLY A 56 -14.24 -15.84 -12.80
N LEU A 57 -13.29 -16.24 -13.65
CA LEU A 57 -12.34 -17.32 -13.39
C LEU A 57 -10.98 -16.71 -13.03
N TYR A 58 -10.23 -17.42 -12.20
CA TYR A 58 -8.88 -17.01 -11.89
C TYR A 58 -7.97 -17.25 -13.10
N PRO A 59 -7.14 -16.25 -13.48
CA PRO A 59 -6.14 -16.47 -14.50
C PRO A 59 -5.21 -17.63 -14.11
N THR A 60 -4.71 -18.35 -15.12
CA THR A 60 -3.72 -19.39 -14.87
C THR A 60 -2.50 -18.80 -14.16
N PRO A 61 -1.77 -19.56 -13.33
CA PRO A 61 -0.56 -19.05 -12.69
C PRO A 61 0.47 -18.46 -13.67
N ALA A 62 0.50 -18.95 -14.91
CA ALA A 62 1.36 -18.43 -15.96
C ALA A 62 0.96 -17.03 -16.47
N ALA A 63 -0.29 -16.62 -16.24
CA ALA A 63 -0.80 -15.29 -16.60
C ALA A 63 -0.63 -14.26 -15.49
N LEU A 64 -0.40 -14.69 -14.25
CA LEU A 64 -0.16 -13.81 -13.11
C LEU A 64 1.25 -13.18 -13.23
N GLY A 65 1.33 -11.84 -13.22
CA GLY A 65 2.61 -11.11 -13.19
C GLY A 65 3.37 -11.03 -14.53
N ALA A 66 2.71 -11.28 -15.66
CA ALA A 66 3.31 -11.17 -17.00
C ALA A 66 3.37 -9.73 -17.56
N ALA A 67 3.03 -8.73 -16.74
CA ALA A 67 2.98 -7.31 -17.11
C ALA A 67 4.28 -6.58 -16.73
#